data_AF-A0A060BSZ4-F1
#
_entry.id   AF-A0A060BSZ4-F1
#
_cell.length_a   1.000
_cell.length_b   1.000
_cell.length_c   1.000
_cell.angle_alpha   90.00
_cell.angle_beta   90.00
_cell.angle_gamma   90.00
#
_symmetry.space_group_name_H-M   'P 1'
#
loop_
_entity.id
_entity.type
_entity.pdbx_description
1 polymer ?
#
loop_
_entity_poly.entity_id
_entity_poly.type
_entity_poly.pdbx_seq_one_letter_code
_entity_poly.pdbx_strand_id
1 'polypeptide(L)'
;GGDFYFPETKSKIRHNIIKKIGFLTTTVPDDYLLVKRWYNTAAIFIHNLMYPSHIYRDFNICKCNVNKNQDIFIQVGNSADPSNNHIEVLDFLLGYKNKILNLLSLIIWFSRI
;
A
#
# COMPACT_ATOMS: atom_id res chain seq x y z
N GLY A 1 4.62 5.72 -3.13
CA GLY A 1 3.72 5.23 -4.18
C GLY A 1 2.46 6.07 -4.28
N GLY A 2 1.64 6.10 -3.21
CA GLY A 2 0.33 6.77 -3.18
C GLY A 2 0.29 8.26 -3.58
N ASP A 3 1.40 8.98 -3.46
CA ASP A 3 1.49 10.42 -3.73
C ASP A 3 1.06 10.88 -5.14
N PHE A 4 1.12 9.97 -6.10
CA PHE A 4 0.75 10.25 -7.49
C PHE A 4 -0.68 9.84 -7.84
N TYR A 5 -1.35 9.06 -6.98
CA TYR A 5 -2.69 8.57 -7.23
C TYR A 5 -3.74 9.68 -7.05
N PHE A 6 -4.88 9.50 -7.73
CA PHE A 6 -6.01 10.43 -7.73
C PHE A 6 -5.60 11.84 -8.21
N PRO A 7 -5.06 12.00 -9.43
CA PRO A 7 -4.57 13.28 -9.94
C PRO A 7 -5.62 14.40 -9.84
N GLU A 8 -6.89 14.08 -10.05
CA GLU A 8 -8.02 15.00 -9.93
C GLU A 8 -8.14 15.68 -8.55
N THR A 9 -7.63 15.04 -7.49
CA THR A 9 -7.64 15.60 -6.13
C THR A 9 -6.46 16.53 -5.86
N LYS A 10 -5.47 16.61 -6.76
CA LYS A 10 -4.21 17.33 -6.53
C LYS A 10 -4.24 18.73 -7.13
N SER A 11 -3.58 19.68 -6.45
CA SER A 11 -3.49 21.05 -6.94
C SER A 11 -2.71 21.17 -8.26
N LYS A 12 -2.97 22.24 -9.01
CA LYS A 12 -2.22 22.56 -10.23
C LYS A 12 -0.71 22.72 -9.98
N ILE A 13 -0.34 23.27 -8.83
CA ILE A 13 1.06 23.42 -8.40
C ILE A 13 1.70 22.03 -8.29
N ARG A 14 1.03 21.09 -7.64
CA ARG A 14 1.53 19.71 -7.49
C ARG A 14 1.69 19.02 -8.85
N HIS A 15 0.76 19.19 -9.77
CA HIS A 15 0.91 18.67 -11.15
C HIS A 15 2.15 19.24 -11.85
N ASN A 16 2.36 20.56 -11.75
CA ASN A 16 3.52 21.22 -12.35
C ASN A 16 4.85 20.73 -11.75
N ILE A 17 4.89 20.43 -10.46
CA ILE A 17 6.06 19.85 -9.80
C ILE A 17 6.29 18.42 -10.29
N ILE A 18 5.27 17.55 -10.25
CA ILE A 18 5.38 16.14 -10.64
C ILE A 18 5.83 16.00 -12.10
N LYS A 19 5.30 16.85 -12.98
CA LYS A 19 5.69 16.90 -14.40
C LYS A 19 7.18 17.17 -14.61
N LYS A 20 7.82 17.89 -13.68
CA LYS A 20 9.22 18.34 -13.75
C LYS A 20 10.19 17.47 -12.95
N ILE A 21 9.71 16.40 -12.30
CA ILE A 21 10.59 15.45 -11.60
C ILE A 21 11.54 14.81 -12.63
N GLY A 22 12.85 14.81 -12.35
CA GLY A 22 13.85 14.27 -13.27
C GLY A 22 13.90 12.74 -13.32
N PHE A 23 13.61 12.08 -12.20
CA PHE A 23 13.71 10.63 -12.07
C PHE A 23 12.54 10.07 -11.27
N LEU A 24 11.97 8.96 -11.72
CA LEU A 24 10.97 8.19 -11.00
C LEU A 24 11.48 6.78 -10.78
N THR A 25 11.53 6.38 -9.51
CA THR A 25 11.96 5.05 -9.11
C THR A 25 10.80 4.28 -8.47
N THR A 26 10.57 3.06 -8.95
CA THR A 26 9.55 2.15 -8.40
C THR A 26 9.93 0.71 -8.76
N THR A 27 9.43 -0.25 -7.97
CA THR A 27 9.51 -1.68 -8.26
C THR A 27 8.44 -2.14 -9.24
N VAL A 28 7.37 -1.36 -9.38
CA VAL A 28 6.19 -1.65 -10.20
C VAL A 28 6.21 -0.74 -11.42
N PRO A 29 6.60 -1.23 -12.62
CA PRO A 29 6.69 -0.39 -13.81
C PRO A 29 5.38 0.32 -14.17
N ASP A 30 4.23 -0.30 -13.86
CA ASP A 30 2.92 0.29 -14.12
C ASP A 30 2.67 1.58 -13.33
N ASP A 31 3.24 1.73 -12.12
CA ASP A 31 3.19 3.00 -11.39
C ASP A 31 3.77 4.14 -12.22
N TYR A 32 4.93 3.91 -12.86
CA TYR A 32 5.55 4.92 -13.72
C TYR A 32 4.67 5.24 -14.94
N LEU A 33 4.07 4.23 -15.57
CA LEU A 33 3.18 4.43 -16.71
C LEU A 33 1.95 5.26 -16.33
N LEU A 34 1.39 5.04 -15.14
CA LEU A 34 0.30 5.84 -14.61
C LEU A 34 0.72 7.30 -14.39
N VAL A 35 1.88 7.54 -13.78
CA VAL A 35 2.40 8.90 -13.58
C VAL A 35 2.64 9.61 -14.91
N LYS A 36 3.23 8.91 -15.89
CA LYS A 36 3.45 9.43 -17.24
C LYS A 36 2.14 9.82 -17.92
N ARG A 37 1.12 8.97 -17.81
CA ARG A 37 -0.22 9.24 -18.37
C ARG A 37 -0.93 10.40 -17.67
N TRP A 38 -0.90 10.46 -16.34
CA TRP A 38 -1.68 11.43 -15.56
C TRP A 38 -1.04 12.82 -15.52
N TYR A 39 0.29 12.90 -15.45
CA TYR A 39 1.00 14.16 -15.23
C TYR A 39 1.84 14.61 -16.43
N ASN A 40 1.90 13.79 -17.50
CA ASN A 40 2.75 14.03 -18.67
C ASN A 40 4.21 14.36 -18.28
N THR A 41 4.75 13.57 -17.35
CA THR A 41 6.10 13.76 -16.81
C THR A 41 7.18 13.36 -17.81
N ALA A 42 8.29 14.08 -17.80
CA ALA A 42 9.50 13.75 -18.56
C ALA A 42 10.52 12.92 -17.73
N ALA A 43 10.13 12.45 -16.55
CA ALA A 43 11.01 11.71 -15.67
C ALA A 43 11.57 10.44 -16.33
N ILE A 44 12.86 10.19 -16.10
CA ILE A 44 13.53 8.96 -16.47
C ILE A 44 13.12 7.87 -15.47
N PHE A 45 12.65 6.73 -15.99
CA PHE A 45 12.27 5.59 -15.16
C PHE A 45 13.50 4.81 -14.69
N ILE A 46 13.58 4.56 -13.38
CA ILE A 46 14.60 3.72 -12.74
C ILE A 46 13.88 2.56 -12.04
N HIS A 47 13.97 1.37 -12.62
CA HIS A 47 13.46 0.16 -11.96
C HIS A 47 14.35 -0.18 -10.76
N ASN A 48 13.73 -0.36 -9.60
CA ASN A 48 14.41 -0.55 -8.32
C ASN A 48 13.84 -1.78 -7.59
N LEU A 49 14.70 -2.52 -6.88
CA LEU A 49 14.31 -3.52 -5.89
C LEU A 49 14.23 -2.82 -4.51
N MET A 50 13.07 -2.23 -4.19
CA MET A 50 12.82 -1.32 -3.04
C MET A 50 13.61 -1.64 -1.77
N TYR A 51 13.64 -2.91 -1.39
CA TYR A 51 14.28 -3.39 -0.19
C TYR A 51 15.00 -4.71 -0.46
N PRO A 52 16.18 -4.95 0.15
CA PRO A 52 16.86 -6.25 0.09
C PRO A 52 15.97 -7.42 0.54
N SER A 53 14.99 -7.16 1.42
CA SER A 53 13.99 -8.13 1.88
C SER A 53 13.03 -8.63 0.79
N HIS A 54 13.03 -8.01 -0.40
CA HIS A 54 12.34 -8.52 -1.58
C HIS A 54 13.15 -9.60 -2.31
N ILE A 55 14.47 -9.66 -2.10
CA ILE A 55 15.38 -10.60 -2.75
C ILE A 55 15.61 -11.82 -1.84
N TYR A 56 15.74 -11.58 -0.54
CA TYR A 56 16.00 -12.63 0.44
C TYR A 56 15.15 -12.44 1.70
N ARG A 57 14.49 -13.51 2.14
CA ARG A 57 13.85 -13.61 3.45
C ARG A 57 14.34 -14.86 4.14
N ASP A 58 14.93 -14.72 5.31
CA ASP A 58 15.27 -15.86 6.15
C ASP A 58 13.99 -16.39 6.81
N PHE A 59 13.44 -17.46 6.23
CA PHE A 59 12.24 -18.11 6.75
C PHE A 59 12.43 -18.71 8.16
N ASN A 60 13.68 -18.93 8.59
CA ASN A 60 13.96 -19.39 9.97
C ASN A 60 13.75 -18.29 11.01
N ILE A 61 13.81 -17.01 10.60
CA ILE A 61 13.50 -15.85 11.43
C ILE A 61 11.99 -15.56 11.40
N CYS A 62 11.34 -15.78 10.25
CA CYS A 62 9.88 -15.71 10.11
C CYS A 62 9.19 -16.98 10.63
N LYS A 63 9.49 -17.41 11.87
CA LYS A 63 8.66 -18.43 12.52
C LYS A 63 7.34 -17.78 12.90
N CYS A 64 6.26 -18.17 12.24
CA CYS A 64 4.92 -17.91 12.75
C CYS A 64 4.87 -18.48 14.17
N ASN A 65 4.35 -17.73 15.16
CA ASN A 65 4.20 -18.23 16.52
C ASN A 65 3.52 -19.60 16.48
N VAL A 66 4.28 -20.65 16.79
CA VAL A 66 3.83 -22.05 16.73
C VAL A 66 2.80 -22.32 17.84
N ASN A 67 2.79 -21.48 18.88
CA ASN A 67 1.76 -21.40 19.91
C ASN A 67 0.70 -20.36 19.57
N LYS A 68 -0.07 -20.57 18.50
CA LYS A 68 -1.34 -19.90 18.35
C LYS A 68 -2.43 -20.93 18.59
N ASN A 69 -3.33 -20.64 19.51
CA ASN A 69 -4.69 -21.18 19.45
C ASN A 69 -5.20 -21.08 18.00
N GLN A 70 -6.19 -21.87 17.59
CA GLN A 70 -6.73 -21.97 16.21
C GLN A 70 -7.35 -20.65 15.67
N ASP A 71 -6.93 -19.51 16.20
CA ASP A 71 -7.41 -18.18 15.98
C ASP A 71 -6.89 -17.65 14.65
N ILE A 72 -7.82 -17.36 13.76
CA ILE A 72 -7.55 -16.73 12.47
C ILE A 72 -7.48 -15.22 12.69
N PHE A 73 -6.33 -14.63 12.38
CA PHE A 73 -6.12 -13.19 12.38
C PHE A 73 -6.11 -12.70 10.92
N ILE A 74 -7.03 -11.80 10.59
CA ILE A 74 -7.12 -11.19 9.26
C ILE A 74 -6.77 -9.72 9.37
N GLN A 75 -5.78 -9.28 8.59
CA GLN A 75 -5.47 -7.86 8.42
C GLN A 75 -6.29 -7.29 7.26
N VAL A 76 -7.20 -6.37 7.57
CA VAL A 76 -8.13 -5.76 6.60
C VAL A 76 -7.55 -4.49 5.96
N GLY A 77 -6.44 -3.97 6.49
CA GLY A 77 -5.67 -2.92 5.84
C GLY A 77 -4.53 -2.38 6.71
N ASN A 78 -3.80 -1.42 6.16
CA ASN A 78 -2.56 -0.88 6.76
C ASN A 78 -2.67 0.61 7.19
N SER A 79 -3.82 1.23 6.94
CA SER A 79 -4.14 2.62 7.31
C SER A 79 -5.66 2.77 7.33
N ALA A 80 -6.19 3.94 7.71
CA ALA A 80 -7.62 4.26 7.55
C ALA A 80 -7.92 4.93 6.20
N ASP A 81 -7.11 4.68 5.16
CA ASP A 81 -7.29 5.26 3.84
C ASP A 81 -8.59 4.74 3.19
N PRO A 82 -9.47 5.60 2.64
CA PRO A 82 -10.71 5.17 2.00
C PRO A 82 -10.51 4.14 0.89
N SER A 83 -9.36 4.16 0.18
CA SER A 83 -9.06 3.21 -0.89
C SER A 83 -8.84 1.76 -0.42
N ASN A 84 -8.69 1.54 0.89
CA ASN A 84 -8.60 0.21 1.47
C ASN A 84 -9.96 -0.50 1.57
N ASN A 85 -11.09 0.19 1.35
CA ASN A 85 -12.45 -0.38 1.33
C ASN A 85 -12.76 -1.24 2.56
N HIS A 86 -12.42 -0.72 3.75
CA HIS A 86 -12.52 -1.49 4.99
C HIS A 86 -13.94 -1.97 5.29
N ILE A 87 -14.96 -1.15 5.00
CA ILE A 87 -16.36 -1.48 5.30
C ILE A 87 -16.80 -2.66 4.44
N GLU A 88 -16.51 -2.62 3.14
CA GLU A 88 -16.86 -3.67 2.19
C GLU A 88 -16.19 -5.00 2.56
N VAL A 89 -14.92 -4.96 2.99
CA VAL A 89 -14.22 -6.15 3.46
C VAL A 89 -14.83 -6.67 4.75
N LEU A 90 -15.18 -5.80 5.70
CA LEU A 90 -15.84 -6.21 6.95
C LEU A 90 -17.21 -6.84 6.68
N ASP A 91 -18.02 -6.25 5.79
CA ASP A 91 -19.32 -6.77 5.38
C ASP A 91 -19.20 -8.16 4.75
N PHE A 92 -18.20 -8.37 3.89
CA PHE A 92 -17.89 -9.70 3.35
C PHE A 92 -17.52 -10.70 4.47
N LEU A 93 -16.72 -10.26 5.44
CA LEU A 93 -16.26 -11.12 6.54
C LEU A 93 -17.36 -11.45 7.57
N LEU A 94 -18.46 -10.69 7.62
CA LEU A 94 -19.61 -11.01 8.49
C LEU A 94 -20.14 -12.43 8.27
N GLY A 95 -20.10 -12.93 7.03
CA GLY A 95 -20.49 -14.31 6.69
C GLY A 95 -19.64 -15.39 7.36
N TYR A 96 -18.47 -15.03 7.89
CA TYR A 96 -17.50 -15.92 8.51
C TYR A 96 -17.29 -15.63 10.00
N LYS A 97 -18.14 -14.80 10.62
CA LYS A 97 -18.00 -14.35 12.02
C LYS A 97 -17.78 -15.47 13.04
N ASN A 98 -18.33 -16.67 12.80
CA ASN A 98 -18.21 -17.82 13.71
C ASN A 98 -16.85 -18.54 13.59
N LYS A 99 -16.02 -18.20 12.60
CA LYS A 99 -14.71 -18.80 12.32
C LYS A 99 -13.55 -17.82 12.51
N ILE A 100 -13.85 -16.52 12.56
CA ILE A 100 -12.85 -15.46 12.73
C ILE A 100 -12.91 -15.02 14.19
N LEU A 101 -11.87 -15.36 14.96
CA LEU A 101 -11.83 -14.99 16.37
C LEU A 101 -11.43 -13.52 16.57
N ASN A 102 -10.52 -13.00 15.73
CA ASN A 102 -10.00 -11.63 15.87
C ASN A 102 -9.73 -10.96 14.51
N LEU A 103 -10.23 -9.74 14.35
CA LEU A 103 -9.90 -8.85 13.23
C LEU A 103 -8.80 -7.89 13.67
N LEU A 104 -7.69 -7.83 12.94
CA LEU A 104 -6.63 -6.86 13.19
C LEU A 104 -6.74 -5.73 12.15
N SER A 105 -7.23 -4.57 12.58
CA SER A 105 -6.98 -3.34 11.85
C SER A 105 -5.66 -2.75 12.36
N LEU A 106 -4.62 -2.73 11.54
CA LEU A 106 -3.43 -1.94 11.85
C LEU A 106 -3.77 -0.47 11.56
N ILE A 107 -4.44 0.19 12.51
CA ILE A 107 -4.65 1.64 12.45
C ILE A 107 -3.33 2.29 12.85
N ILE A 108 -2.41 2.45 11.91
CA ILE A 108 -1.32 3.40 12.09
C ILE A 108 -1.88 4.77 11.70
N TRP A 109 -2.41 5.49 12.69
CA TRP A 109 -2.72 6.91 12.55
C TRP A 109 -1.41 7.69 12.73
N PHE A 110 -0.71 8.01 11.63
CA PHE A 110 0.22 9.14 11.64
C PHE A 110 -0.57 10.38 11.25
N SER A 111 -1.16 11.06 12.23
CA SER A 111 -1.49 12.46 12.03
C SER A 111 -1.11 13.29 13.25
N ARG A 112 -0.24 14.29 12.96
CA ARG A 112 -0.02 15.57 13.67
C ARG A 112 0.87 15.45 14.92
N ILE A 113 2.01 16.13 15.12
CA ILE A 113 2.43 17.54 14.85
C ILE A 113 1.28 18.53 14.67
#